data_AF-A0AAP3XRG5-F1
#
_entry.id   AF-A0AAP3XRG5-F1
#
_cell.length_a   1.000
_cell.length_b   1.000
_cell.length_c   1.000
_cell.angle_alpha   90.00
_cell.angle_beta   90.00
_cell.angle_gamma   90.00
#
_symmetry.space_group_name_H-M   'P 1'
#
loop_
_entity.id
_entity.type
_entity.pdbx_description
1 polymer ?
#
loop_
_entity_poly.entity_id
_entity_poly.type
_entity_poly.pdbx_seq_one_letter_code
_entity_poly.pdbx_strand_id
1 'polypeptide(L)'
;MSVYGDDPQSAFRAGLCGQVSVGRPRGNGLEEAPSSFGHGPNETAVLGTLRLAGLTDPRAAYETGKALRVIARLFDEAGAPARIGEQFRDNLAAAVLTHHMRRTGRDWAAGDTVAMFMDMYGRIMGTDSSENAKVRETILRLATQRPEEHGRSGLRNLFRPRLKPAV
;
A
#
# COMPACT_ATOMS: atom_id res chain seq x y z
N MET A 1 -6.65 23.03 -8.27
CA MET A 1 -7.66 21.97 -8.47
C MET A 1 -7.06 20.68 -7.94
N SER A 2 -7.59 20.11 -6.86
CA SER A 2 -7.01 18.92 -6.21
C SER A 2 -7.18 17.71 -7.14
N VAL A 3 -6.10 16.95 -7.35
CA VAL A 3 -6.09 15.72 -8.17
C VAL A 3 -6.71 14.54 -7.41
N TYR A 4 -6.91 14.70 -6.11
CA TYR A 4 -7.55 13.73 -5.23
C TYR A 4 -8.99 14.19 -4.99
N GLY A 5 -9.97 13.32 -5.23
CA GLY A 5 -11.37 13.62 -4.90
C GLY A 5 -11.49 14.04 -3.43
N ASP A 6 -12.43 14.93 -3.12
CA ASP A 6 -12.48 15.62 -1.82
C ASP A 6 -12.80 14.70 -0.63
N ASP A 7 -13.22 13.45 -0.87
CA ASP A 7 -13.51 12.44 0.17
C ASP A 7 -12.31 11.51 0.44
N PRO A 8 -11.74 11.53 1.66
CA PRO A 8 -10.63 10.65 2.03
C PRO A 8 -10.95 9.15 1.91
N GLN A 9 -12.19 8.73 2.11
CA GLN A 9 -12.53 7.30 2.04
C GLN A 9 -12.55 6.80 0.59
N SER A 10 -13.12 7.58 -0.31
CA SER A 10 -13.06 7.33 -1.75
C SER A 10 -11.62 7.37 -2.26
N ALA A 11 -10.81 8.31 -1.78
CA ALA A 11 -9.40 8.40 -2.14
C ALA A 11 -8.59 7.18 -1.65
N PHE A 12 -8.79 6.76 -0.39
CA PHE A 12 -8.22 5.51 0.14
C PHE A 12 -8.60 4.31 -0.72
N ARG A 13 -9.89 4.18 -1.08
CA ARG A 13 -10.38 3.10 -1.92
C ARG A 13 -9.76 3.12 -3.32
N ALA A 14 -9.64 4.29 -3.93
CA ALA A 14 -8.97 4.44 -5.23
C ALA A 14 -7.51 3.99 -5.15
N GLY A 15 -6.78 4.37 -4.10
CA GLY A 15 -5.39 3.95 -3.89
C GLY A 15 -5.26 2.44 -3.69
N LEU A 16 -6.13 1.85 -2.88
CA LEU A 16 -6.19 0.41 -2.62
C LEU A 16 -6.52 -0.39 -3.88
N CYS A 17 -7.43 0.11 -4.73
CA CYS A 17 -7.76 -0.50 -6.02
C CYS A 17 -6.74 -0.20 -7.12
N GLY A 18 -5.72 0.64 -6.86
CA GLY A 18 -4.74 1.10 -7.86
C GLY A 18 -5.35 1.89 -9.00
N GLN A 19 -6.45 2.60 -8.74
CA GLN A 19 -7.06 3.52 -9.68
C GLN A 19 -6.23 4.80 -9.76
N VAL A 20 -6.19 5.40 -10.94
CA VAL A 20 -5.66 6.76 -11.13
C VAL A 20 -6.68 7.73 -10.55
N SER A 21 -6.31 8.52 -9.53
CA SER A 21 -7.20 9.55 -8.98
C SER A 21 -7.63 10.52 -10.09
N VAL A 22 -8.94 10.68 -10.21
CA VAL A 22 -9.60 11.24 -11.40
C VAL A 22 -9.47 12.76 -11.44
N GLY A 23 -8.59 13.25 -12.31
CA GLY A 23 -8.54 14.64 -12.78
C GLY A 23 -8.62 14.78 -14.31
N ARG A 24 -8.90 13.69 -15.04
CA ARG A 24 -8.97 13.68 -16.51
C ARG A 24 -10.39 13.33 -16.95
N PRO A 25 -10.99 14.06 -17.91
CA PRO A 25 -12.17 13.55 -18.60
C PRO A 25 -11.79 12.21 -19.21
N ARG A 26 -12.61 11.18 -18.98
CA ARG A 26 -12.47 9.89 -19.65
C ARG A 26 -12.30 10.15 -21.15
N GLY A 27 -11.10 9.93 -21.67
CA GLY A 27 -10.87 9.95 -23.10
C GLY A 27 -11.67 8.81 -23.71
N ASN A 28 -12.34 9.06 -24.82
CA ASN A 28 -13.13 8.08 -25.56
C ASN A 28 -12.21 7.02 -26.21
N GLY A 29 -11.64 6.14 -25.40
CA GLY A 29 -10.87 4.99 -25.82
C GLY A 29 -11.25 3.79 -24.96
N LEU A 30 -11.18 2.60 -25.55
CA LEU A 30 -11.35 1.30 -24.89
C LEU A 30 -10.22 1.09 -23.86
N GLU A 31 -10.21 1.88 -22.78
CA GLU A 31 -9.33 1.66 -21.65
C GLU A 31 -9.83 0.43 -20.90
N GLU A 32 -9.07 -0.66 -21.05
CA GLU A 32 -9.19 -1.88 -20.30
C GLU A 32 -9.28 -1.53 -18.81
N ALA A 33 -10.36 -1.95 -18.14
CA ALA A 33 -10.54 -1.74 -16.72
C ALA A 33 -9.27 -2.24 -16.00
N PRO A 34 -8.70 -1.47 -15.04
CA PRO A 34 -7.49 -1.90 -14.35
C PRO A 34 -7.75 -3.29 -13.76
N SER A 35 -6.95 -4.27 -14.19
CA SER A 35 -7.18 -5.69 -13.95
C SER A 35 -7.53 -5.96 -12.48
N SER A 36 -8.77 -6.35 -12.23
CA SER A 36 -9.31 -6.66 -10.89
C SER A 36 -8.85 -8.00 -10.33
N PHE A 37 -7.70 -8.53 -10.75
CA PHE A 37 -7.20 -9.80 -10.23
C PHE A 37 -6.22 -9.53 -9.09
N GLY A 38 -6.67 -9.78 -7.85
CA GLY A 38 -5.78 -9.91 -6.70
C GLY A 38 -4.83 -11.07 -6.95
N HIS A 39 -3.52 -10.83 -6.88
CA HIS A 39 -2.51 -11.81 -7.22
C HIS A 39 -2.22 -12.80 -6.07
N GLY A 40 -2.90 -12.66 -4.92
CA GLY A 40 -2.83 -13.61 -3.80
C GLY A 40 -3.87 -13.39 -2.69
N PRO A 41 -3.89 -14.28 -1.68
CA PRO A 41 -4.89 -14.27 -0.61
C PRO A 41 -4.86 -13.02 0.28
N ASN A 42 -3.68 -12.45 0.54
CA ASN A 42 -3.56 -11.23 1.35
C ASN A 42 -4.04 -10.00 0.57
N GLU A 43 -3.69 -9.87 -0.72
CA GLU A 43 -4.23 -8.78 -1.56
C GLU A 43 -5.77 -8.83 -1.60
N THR A 44 -6.34 -10.03 -1.72
CA THR A 44 -7.80 -10.24 -1.67
C THR A 44 -8.39 -9.80 -0.32
N ALA A 45 -7.77 -10.20 0.79
CA ALA A 45 -8.25 -9.84 2.13
C ALA A 45 -8.22 -8.32 2.37
N VAL A 46 -7.16 -7.62 1.94
CA VAL A 46 -7.09 -6.16 2.11
C VAL A 46 -8.01 -5.41 1.15
N LEU A 47 -8.25 -5.92 -0.06
CA LEU A 47 -9.21 -5.34 -1.03
C LEU A 47 -10.65 -5.35 -0.50
N GLY A 48 -10.96 -6.21 0.48
CA GLY A 48 -12.22 -6.17 1.23
C GLY A 48 -12.40 -4.92 2.11
N THR A 49 -11.34 -4.15 2.38
CA THR A 49 -11.38 -2.99 3.29
C THR A 49 -12.13 -1.81 2.67
N LEU A 50 -13.43 -1.68 2.97
CA LEU A 50 -14.28 -0.62 2.43
C LEU A 50 -13.91 0.78 2.92
N ARG A 51 -13.44 0.89 4.16
CA ARG A 51 -13.24 2.16 4.84
C ARG A 51 -12.10 2.05 5.84
N LEU A 52 -11.34 3.12 6.03
CA LEU A 52 -10.37 3.26 7.11
C LEU A 52 -10.69 4.54 7.90
N ALA A 53 -11.40 4.39 9.02
CA ALA A 53 -11.82 5.51 9.85
C ALA A 53 -10.61 6.24 10.45
N GLY A 54 -10.70 7.58 10.52
CA GLY A 54 -9.63 8.44 11.04
C GLY A 54 -8.72 9.07 9.96
N LEU A 55 -8.87 8.68 8.69
CA LEU A 55 -8.27 9.39 7.56
C LEU A 55 -9.03 10.69 7.25
N THR A 56 -8.29 11.78 7.12
CA THR A 56 -8.79 13.16 7.02
C THR A 56 -8.29 13.89 5.79
N ASP A 57 -7.06 13.62 5.33
CA ASP A 57 -6.50 14.18 4.10
C ASP A 57 -6.67 13.20 2.92
N PRO A 58 -7.31 13.60 1.80
CA PRO A 58 -7.55 12.72 0.67
C PRO A 58 -6.27 12.19 0.00
N ARG A 59 -5.22 13.01 -0.07
CA ARG A 59 -3.96 12.58 -0.68
C ARG A 59 -3.28 11.51 0.17
N ALA A 60 -3.12 11.77 1.47
CA ALA A 60 -2.55 10.85 2.42
C ALA A 60 -3.36 9.55 2.50
N ALA A 61 -4.69 9.64 2.38
CA ALA A 61 -5.57 8.49 2.30
C ALA A 61 -5.32 7.65 1.05
N TYR A 62 -5.21 8.27 -0.13
CA TYR A 62 -4.86 7.58 -1.38
C TYR A 62 -3.51 6.87 -1.29
N GLU A 63 -2.47 7.57 -0.82
CA GLU A 63 -1.13 7.02 -0.64
C GLU A 63 -1.13 5.87 0.39
N THR A 64 -1.94 5.98 1.45
CA THR A 64 -2.16 4.91 2.45
C THR A 64 -2.79 3.67 1.81
N GLY A 65 -3.81 3.83 0.96
CA GLY A 65 -4.41 2.73 0.22
C GLY A 65 -3.40 2.02 -0.70
N LYS A 66 -2.56 2.79 -1.40
CA LYS A 66 -1.48 2.23 -2.23
C LYS A 66 -0.45 1.47 -1.39
N ALA A 67 -0.02 2.03 -0.26
CA ALA A 67 0.93 1.38 0.64
C ALA A 67 0.39 0.03 1.14
N LEU A 68 -0.87 0.01 1.59
CA LEU A 68 -1.53 -1.21 2.06
C LEU A 68 -1.59 -2.29 0.96
N ARG A 69 -1.92 -1.90 -0.28
CA ARG A 69 -1.92 -2.84 -1.41
C ARG A 69 -0.53 -3.42 -1.69
N VAL A 70 0.50 -2.59 -1.69
CA VAL A 70 1.89 -3.04 -1.90
C VAL A 70 2.33 -4.00 -0.79
N ILE A 71 2.02 -3.68 0.47
CA ILE A 71 2.32 -4.55 1.62
C ILE A 71 1.61 -5.91 1.49
N ALA A 72 0.34 -5.93 1.08
CA ALA A 72 -0.38 -7.18 0.89
C ALA A 72 0.24 -8.06 -0.21
N ARG A 73 0.69 -7.45 -1.32
CA ARG A 73 1.44 -8.16 -2.36
C ARG A 73 2.76 -8.73 -1.84
N LEU A 74 3.46 -8.01 -0.96
CA LEU A 74 4.68 -8.52 -0.33
C LEU A 74 4.39 -9.74 0.56
N PHE A 75 3.27 -9.77 1.27
CA PHE A 75 2.84 -10.96 2.01
C PHE A 75 2.54 -12.14 1.08
N ASP A 76 1.88 -11.89 -0.05
CA ASP A 76 1.59 -12.92 -1.04
C ASP A 76 2.86 -13.47 -1.70
N GLU A 77 3.80 -12.60 -2.08
CA GLU A 77 5.11 -13.00 -2.62
C GLU A 77 5.95 -13.80 -1.62
N ALA A 78 5.83 -13.50 -0.33
CA ALA A 78 6.48 -14.24 0.76
C ALA A 78 5.76 -15.56 1.12
N GLY A 79 4.62 -15.87 0.49
CA GLY A 79 3.82 -17.06 0.81
C GLY A 79 3.16 -17.01 2.19
N ALA A 80 2.96 -15.81 2.75
CA ALA A 80 2.36 -15.64 4.07
C ALA A 80 0.86 -16.03 4.03
N PRO A 81 0.35 -16.70 5.08
CA PRO A 81 -1.07 -17.06 5.14
C PRO A 81 -1.95 -15.81 5.28
N ALA A 82 -3.16 -15.85 4.70
CA ALA A 82 -4.10 -14.73 4.63
C ALA A 82 -4.35 -14.02 5.98
N ARG A 83 -4.34 -14.78 7.07
CA ARG A 83 -4.49 -14.28 8.45
C ARG A 83 -3.49 -13.17 8.80
N ILE A 84 -2.30 -13.16 8.19
CA ILE A 84 -1.29 -12.13 8.43
C ILE A 84 -1.74 -10.80 7.81
N GLY A 85 -2.25 -10.81 6.58
CA GLY A 85 -2.82 -9.63 5.94
C GLY A 85 -4.05 -9.10 6.68
N GLU A 86 -4.93 -9.99 7.16
CA GLU A 86 -6.10 -9.63 7.99
C GLU A 86 -5.67 -8.97 9.30
N GLN A 87 -4.73 -9.58 10.03
CA GLN A 87 -4.22 -9.04 11.28
C GLN A 87 -3.53 -7.69 11.07
N PHE A 88 -2.75 -7.54 10.00
CA PHE A 88 -2.12 -6.26 9.67
C PHE A 88 -3.17 -5.17 9.38
N ARG A 89 -4.19 -5.49 8.59
CA ARG A 89 -5.32 -4.58 8.30
C ARG A 89 -6.02 -4.14 9.58
N ASP A 90 -6.34 -5.06 10.47
CA ASP A 90 -7.08 -4.76 11.70
C ASP A 90 -6.24 -3.90 12.66
N ASN A 91 -4.95 -4.22 12.78
CA ASN A 91 -4.01 -3.39 13.53
C ASN A 91 -3.89 -1.99 12.93
N LEU A 92 -3.85 -1.87 11.60
CA LEU A 92 -3.78 -0.58 10.90
C LEU A 92 -5.03 0.25 11.20
N ALA A 93 -6.22 -0.35 11.13
CA ALA A 93 -7.47 0.34 11.46
C ALA A 93 -7.48 0.89 12.89
N ALA A 94 -7.02 0.09 13.86
CA ALA A 94 -6.89 0.52 15.25
C ALA A 94 -5.86 1.66 15.40
N ALA A 95 -4.73 1.58 14.69
CA ALA A 95 -3.68 2.59 14.73
C ALA A 95 -4.13 3.94 14.14
N VAL A 96 -4.78 3.93 12.97
CA VAL A 96 -5.30 5.14 12.32
C VAL A 96 -6.35 5.81 13.20
N LEU A 97 -7.29 5.04 13.75
CA LEU A 97 -8.31 5.57 14.65
C LEU A 97 -7.69 6.18 15.92
N THR A 98 -6.74 5.46 16.54
CA THR A 98 -6.05 5.94 17.74
C THR A 98 -5.26 7.22 17.46
N HIS A 99 -4.56 7.27 16.34
CA HIS A 99 -3.82 8.46 15.90
C HIS A 99 -4.76 9.66 15.73
N HIS A 100 -5.89 9.46 15.06
CA HIS A 100 -6.91 10.49 14.88
C HIS A 100 -7.46 10.99 16.21
N MET A 101 -7.81 10.09 17.14
CA MET A 101 -8.32 10.45 18.47
C MET A 101 -7.30 11.25 19.30
N ARG A 102 -6.01 10.98 19.12
CA ARG A 102 -4.93 11.68 19.83
C ARG A 102 -4.66 13.10 19.33
N ARG A 103 -5.30 13.54 18.24
CA ARG A 103 -5.15 14.90 17.66
C ARG A 103 -3.69 15.32 17.54
N THR A 104 -2.87 14.46 16.96
CA THR A 104 -1.39 14.58 16.88
C THR A 104 -0.87 15.77 16.06
N GLY A 105 -1.75 16.63 15.53
CA GLY A 105 -1.40 17.84 14.77
C GLY A 105 -0.99 17.57 13.31
N ARG A 106 -0.95 16.31 12.87
CA ARG A 106 -0.74 15.90 11.47
C ARG A 106 -1.69 14.75 11.10
N ASP A 107 -1.98 14.61 9.82
CA ASP A 107 -2.78 13.50 9.31
C ASP A 107 -1.97 12.19 9.21
N TRP A 108 -2.66 11.06 9.28
CA TRP A 108 -2.05 9.75 9.02
C TRP A 108 -1.71 9.63 7.54
N ALA A 109 -0.48 9.22 7.22
CA ALA A 109 -0.02 9.10 5.84
C ALA A 109 0.60 7.73 5.54
N ALA A 110 0.97 7.51 4.27
CA ALA A 110 1.67 6.29 3.85
C ALA A 110 2.94 6.01 4.67
N GLY A 111 3.65 7.07 5.09
CA GLY A 111 4.79 7.00 6.01
C GLY A 111 4.50 6.19 7.29
N ASP A 112 3.36 6.45 7.90
CA ASP A 112 2.93 5.82 9.15
C ASP A 112 2.54 4.36 8.93
N THR A 113 1.82 4.08 7.84
CA THR A 113 1.48 2.71 7.41
C THR A 113 2.72 1.86 7.18
N VAL A 114 3.73 2.42 6.49
CA VAL A 114 5.00 1.70 6.24
C VAL A 114 5.80 1.56 7.52
N ALA A 115 5.87 2.57 8.38
CA ALA A 115 6.56 2.47 9.67
C ALA A 115 5.99 1.32 10.52
N MET A 116 4.67 1.26 10.62
CA MET A 116 3.97 0.18 11.31
C MET A 116 4.23 -1.20 10.70
N PHE A 117 4.27 -1.30 9.37
CA PHE A 117 4.66 -2.54 8.68
C PHE A 117 6.10 -2.94 9.03
N MET A 118 7.05 -2.00 8.98
CA MET A 118 8.46 -2.28 9.29
C MET A 118 8.65 -2.69 10.75
N ASP A 119 7.90 -2.12 11.69
CA ASP A 119 7.90 -2.54 13.09
C ASP A 119 7.43 -3.99 13.24
N MET A 120 6.39 -4.39 12.50
CA MET A 120 5.92 -5.78 12.49
C MET A 120 6.92 -6.72 11.79
N TYR A 121 7.45 -6.29 10.63
CA TYR A 121 8.39 -7.07 9.81
C TYR A 121 9.71 -7.32 10.55
N GLY A 122 10.28 -6.31 11.19
CA GLY A 122 11.51 -6.42 11.96
C GLY A 122 11.39 -7.36 13.17
N ARG A 123 10.23 -7.39 13.82
CA ARG A 123 9.95 -8.33 14.93
C ARG A 123 9.90 -9.78 14.47
N ILE A 124 9.41 -10.04 13.25
CA ILE A 124 9.21 -11.40 12.73
C ILE A 124 10.50 -11.94 12.09
N MET A 125 11.19 -11.13 11.30
CA MET A 125 12.28 -11.59 10.44
C MET A 125 13.66 -11.52 11.10
N GLY A 126 13.83 -10.75 12.19
CA GLY A 126 15.13 -10.59 12.86
C GLY A 126 16.26 -10.10 11.94
N THR A 127 15.92 -9.50 10.79
CA THR A 127 16.83 -9.20 9.68
C THR A 127 17.66 -7.94 9.90
N ASP A 128 18.82 -7.90 9.24
CA ASP A 128 19.76 -6.77 9.24
C ASP A 128 19.10 -5.45 8.82
N SER A 129 19.45 -4.37 9.55
CA SER A 129 18.87 -3.03 9.40
C SER A 129 18.94 -2.46 7.96
N SER A 130 19.93 -2.88 7.16
CA SER A 130 20.15 -2.35 5.80
C SER A 130 19.19 -2.91 4.74
N GLU A 131 18.74 -4.15 4.86
CA GLU A 131 17.72 -4.72 3.95
C GLU A 131 16.33 -4.14 4.25
N ASN A 132 16.04 -3.94 5.53
CA ASN A 132 14.83 -3.28 6.00
C ASN A 132 14.70 -1.83 5.47
N ALA A 133 15.81 -1.10 5.35
CA ALA A 133 15.81 0.25 4.79
C ALA A 133 15.37 0.27 3.31
N LYS A 134 15.84 -0.67 2.50
CA LYS A 134 15.50 -0.76 1.06
C LYS A 134 14.04 -1.15 0.83
N VAL A 135 13.52 -2.07 1.66
CA VAL A 135 12.10 -2.45 1.63
C VAL A 135 11.24 -1.23 1.96
N ARG A 136 11.55 -0.52 3.05
CA ARG A 136 10.86 0.71 3.45
C ARG A 136 10.85 1.76 2.34
N GLU A 137 12.02 2.07 1.78
CA GLU A 137 12.16 3.06 0.71
C GLU A 137 11.35 2.68 -0.54
N THR A 138 11.39 1.40 -0.91
CA THR A 138 10.66 0.92 -2.09
C THR A 138 9.15 1.03 -1.90
N ILE A 139 8.62 0.62 -0.74
CA ILE A 139 7.18 0.73 -0.47
C ILE A 139 6.75 2.20 -0.47
N LEU A 140 7.51 3.08 0.18
CA LEU A 140 7.21 4.51 0.21
C LEU A 140 7.22 5.12 -1.18
N ARG A 141 8.26 4.85 -1.97
CA ARG A 141 8.36 5.32 -3.35
C ARG A 141 7.15 4.88 -4.17
N LEU A 142 6.78 3.60 -4.11
CA LEU A 142 5.62 3.07 -4.83
C LEU A 142 4.30 3.70 -4.33
N ALA A 143 4.18 3.96 -3.03
CA ALA A 143 3.00 4.58 -2.44
C ALA A 143 2.85 6.06 -2.85
N THR A 144 3.93 6.83 -2.86
CA THR A 144 3.91 8.28 -3.13
C THR A 144 4.09 8.65 -4.60
N GLN A 145 4.49 7.71 -5.46
CA GLN A 145 4.61 7.93 -6.90
C GLN A 145 3.30 8.44 -7.51
N ARG A 146 3.40 9.48 -8.33
CA ARG A 146 2.26 10.03 -9.06
C ARG A 146 1.85 9.06 -10.18
N PRO A 147 0.56 8.95 -10.50
CA PRO A 147 0.06 8.02 -11.52
C PRO A 147 0.61 8.26 -12.93
N GLU A 148 1.19 9.43 -13.21
CA GLU A 148 1.80 9.80 -14.51
C GLU A 148 3.11 9.02 -14.83
N GLU A 149 3.73 8.34 -13.85
CA GLU A 149 5.09 7.78 -14.02
C GLU A 149 5.17 6.28 -14.40
N HIS A 150 4.04 5.56 -14.51
CA HIS A 150 4.09 4.11 -14.76
C HIS A 150 4.03 3.72 -16.25
N GLY A 151 5.18 3.84 -16.90
CA GLY A 151 5.62 2.86 -17.88
C GLY A 151 6.25 1.67 -17.16
N ARG A 152 5.55 0.52 -17.16
CA ARG A 152 5.97 -0.84 -16.77
C ARG A 152 7.44 -1.01 -16.31
N SER A 153 7.66 -1.31 -15.02
CA SER A 153 8.67 -2.25 -14.49
C SER A 153 9.14 -1.80 -13.10
N GLY A 154 8.88 -2.58 -12.04
CA GLY A 154 9.39 -2.24 -10.71
C GLY A 154 9.33 -3.34 -9.66
N LEU A 155 8.31 -4.19 -9.67
CA LEU A 155 8.13 -5.19 -8.60
C LEU A 155 8.99 -6.45 -8.79
N ARG A 156 9.28 -6.85 -10.05
CA ARG A 156 9.99 -8.10 -10.36
C ARG A 156 11.46 -8.19 -9.90
N ASN A 157 12.09 -7.08 -9.52
CA ASN A 157 13.50 -7.06 -9.14
C ASN A 157 13.76 -7.21 -7.64
N LEU A 158 12.71 -7.28 -6.81
CA LEU A 158 12.85 -7.26 -5.35
C LEU A 158 13.34 -8.59 -4.76
N PHE A 159 13.05 -9.74 -5.39
CA PHE A 159 13.37 -11.06 -4.83
C PHE A 159 13.86 -12.05 -5.88
N ARG A 160 14.88 -11.69 -6.67
CA ARG A 160 15.63 -12.73 -7.39
C ARG A 160 16.63 -13.34 -6.42
N PRO A 161 16.47 -14.61 -5.98
CA PRO A 161 17.56 -15.27 -5.28
C PRO A 161 18.71 -15.36 -6.28
N ARG A 162 19.88 -14.81 -5.91
CA ARG A 162 21.13 -15.22 -6.53
C ARG A 162 21.37 -16.66 -6.10
N LEU A 163 20.76 -17.60 -6.81
CA LEU A 163 21.22 -18.99 -6.82
C LEU A 163 22.68 -18.93 -7.27
N LYS A 164 23.60 -19.09 -6.32
CA LYS A 164 24.99 -19.40 -6.64
C LYS A 164 24.94 -20.74 -7.39
N PRO A 165 25.57 -20.87 -8.57
CA PRO A 165 25.79 -22.19 -9.13
C PRO A 165 26.58 -23.00 -8.10
N ALA A 166 26.05 -24.17 -7.75
CA ALA A 166 26.81 -25.16 -6.99
C ALA A 166 28.05 -25.52 -7.83
N VAL A 167 29.23 -25.38 -7.22
CA VAL A 167 30.50 -25.91 -7.73
C VAL A 167 30.60 -27.36 -7.32
#